data_AF-A0A7S3RS37-F1
#
_entry.id   AF-A0A7S3RS37-F1
#
_cell.length_a   1.000
_cell.length_b   1.000
_cell.length_c   1.000
_cell.angle_alpha   90.00
_cell.angle_beta   90.00
_cell.angle_gamma   90.00
#
_symmetry.space_group_name_H-M   'P 1'
#
loop_
_entity.id
_entity.type
_entity.pdbx_description
1 polymer ?
#
loop_
_entity_poly.entity_id
_entity_poly.type
_entity_poly.pdbx_seq_one_letter_code
_entity_poly.pdbx_strand_id
1 'polypeptide(L)'
;FYAARCSKGVNQCIGRSIRHARDWAAVLLLDHRYAQPAIHGAISLWLREQASQAAFDEAERDLRGFFARHTGGSSPRMLSGTSAPAASARTTVAPAVSVAAAA
;
A
#
# COMPACT_ATOMS: atom_id res chain seq x y z
N PHE A 1 -12.84 -20.47 -4.77
CA PHE A 1 -13.53 -20.18 -3.49
C PHE A 1 -12.74 -19.20 -2.60
N TYR A 2 -11.49 -19.48 -2.23
CA TYR A 2 -10.69 -18.60 -1.34
C TYR A 2 -10.32 -17.24 -1.95
N ALA A 3 -9.80 -17.22 -3.18
CA ALA A 3 -9.34 -15.98 -3.84
C ALA A 3 -10.44 -14.90 -3.89
N ALA A 4 -11.64 -15.25 -4.34
CA ALA A 4 -12.76 -14.32 -4.42
C ALA A 4 -13.18 -13.76 -3.05
N ARG A 5 -13.11 -14.55 -1.97
CA ARG A 5 -13.42 -14.09 -0.62
C ARG A 5 -12.33 -13.15 -0.10
N CYS A 6 -11.06 -13.47 -0.36
CA CYS A 6 -9.92 -12.60 -0.03
C CYS A 6 -10.02 -11.25 -0.76
N SER A 7 -10.22 -11.26 -2.09
CA SER A 7 -10.37 -10.02 -2.87
C SER A 7 -11.55 -9.17 -2.41
N LYS A 8 -12.68 -9.79 -2.05
CA LYS A 8 -13.80 -9.06 -1.41
C LYS A 8 -13.36 -8.39 -0.11
N GLY A 9 -12.65 -9.11 0.76
CA GLY A 9 -12.12 -8.54 2.00
C GLY A 9 -11.18 -7.36 1.76
N VAL A 10 -10.26 -7.48 0.81
CA VAL A 10 -9.32 -6.42 0.42
C VAL A 10 -10.07 -5.18 -0.05
N ASN A 11 -11.01 -5.34 -0.99
CA ASN A 11 -11.81 -4.23 -1.50
C ASN A 11 -12.67 -3.57 -0.40
N GLN A 12 -13.14 -4.34 0.59
CA GLN A 12 -13.82 -3.78 1.75
C GLN A 12 -12.89 -2.95 2.63
N CYS A 13 -11.68 -3.41 2.93
CA CYS A 13 -10.69 -2.65 3.70
C CYS A 13 -10.32 -1.33 3.00
N ILE A 14 -10.12 -1.38 1.68
CA ILE A 14 -9.83 -0.20 0.87
C ILE A 14 -10.99 0.82 0.97
N GLY A 15 -12.23 0.37 0.76
CA GLY A 15 -13.41 1.25 0.85
C GLY A 15 -13.70 1.79 2.27
N ARG A 16 -13.06 1.25 3.31
CA ARG A 16 -13.11 1.81 4.67
C ARG A 16 -12.04 2.87 4.92
N SER A 17 -10.95 2.80 4.17
CA SER A 17 -9.76 3.66 4.32
C SER A 17 -9.92 5.01 3.62
N ILE A 18 -10.74 5.08 2.57
CA ILE A 18 -11.07 6.31 1.83
C ILE A 18 -12.59 6.40 1.76
N ARG A 19 -13.20 7.41 2.39
CA ARG A 19 -14.67 7.51 2.51
C ARG A 19 -15.24 8.73 1.78
N HIS A 20 -14.47 9.81 1.71
CA HIS A 20 -14.90 11.09 1.14
C HIS A 20 -13.87 11.65 0.16
N ALA A 21 -14.31 12.59 -0.70
CA ALA A 21 -13.51 13.21 -1.76
C ALA A 21 -12.31 14.06 -1.29
N ARG A 22 -12.05 14.15 0.01
CA ARG A 22 -10.85 14.80 0.59
C ARG A 22 -10.05 13.85 1.46
N ASP A 23 -10.47 12.59 1.54
CA ASP A 23 -9.74 11.55 2.24
C ASP A 23 -8.66 11.00 1.31
N TRP A 24 -7.49 10.78 1.89
CA TRP A 24 -6.35 10.19 1.20
C TRP A 24 -5.85 9.02 2.03
N ALA A 25 -5.42 7.95 1.37
CA ALA A 25 -4.84 6.80 2.04
C ALA A 25 -3.75 6.14 1.20
N ALA A 26 -2.71 5.67 1.86
CA ALA A 26 -1.75 4.78 1.23
C ALA A 26 -2.18 3.32 1.46
N VAL A 27 -2.22 2.54 0.38
CA VAL A 27 -2.54 1.11 0.40
C VAL A 27 -1.33 0.33 -0.09
N LEU A 28 -0.77 -0.51 0.79
CA LEU A 28 0.36 -1.38 0.47
C LEU A 28 -0.12 -2.82 0.37
N LEU A 29 0.06 -3.43 -0.80
CA LEU A 29 -0.27 -4.83 -1.04
C LEU A 29 1.01 -5.68 -1.00
N LEU A 30 1.32 -6.23 0.17
CA LEU A 30 2.58 -6.93 0.47
C LEU A 30 2.50 -8.43 0.14
N ASP A 31 2.13 -8.77 -1.09
CA ASP A 31 2.12 -10.16 -1.56
C ASP A 31 2.32 -10.23 -3.08
N HIS A 32 3.26 -11.04 -3.54
CA HIS A 32 3.55 -11.25 -4.96
C HIS A 32 2.33 -11.71 -5.77
N ARG A 33 1.33 -12.33 -5.14
CA ARG A 33 0.10 -12.76 -5.82
C ARG A 33 -0.69 -11.60 -6.38
N TYR A 34 -0.58 -10.40 -5.81
CA TYR A 34 -1.26 -9.20 -6.34
C TYR A 34 -0.66 -8.73 -7.68
N ALA A 35 0.55 -9.18 -8.04
CA ALA A 35 1.12 -8.96 -9.37
C ALA A 35 0.52 -9.88 -10.45
N GLN A 36 -0.14 -10.98 -10.06
CA GLN A 36 -0.72 -11.93 -11.01
C GLN A 36 -1.99 -11.34 -11.64
N PRO A 37 -2.16 -11.42 -12.98
CA PRO A 37 -3.30 -10.81 -13.67
C PRO A 37 -4.67 -11.20 -13.11
N ALA A 38 -4.84 -12.46 -12.68
CA ALA A 38 -6.08 -12.97 -12.12
C ALA A 38 -6.47 -12.29 -10.80
N ILE A 39 -5.50 -12.04 -9.91
CA ILE A 39 -5.74 -11.41 -8.61
C ILE A 39 -5.77 -9.89 -8.74
N HIS A 40 -4.89 -9.33 -9.58
CA HIS A 40 -4.88 -7.90 -9.88
C HIS A 40 -6.22 -7.44 -10.47
N GLY A 41 -6.81 -8.24 -11.38
CA GLY A 41 -8.13 -7.98 -11.95
C GLY A 41 -9.29 -8.08 -10.95
N ALA A 42 -9.09 -8.69 -9.78
CA ALA A 42 -10.09 -8.81 -8.72
C ALA A 42 -10.08 -7.62 -7.74
N ILE A 43 -9.08 -6.72 -7.84
CA ILE A 43 -9.03 -5.45 -7.12
C ILE A 43 -9.98 -4.44 -7.79
N SER A 44 -10.57 -3.54 -7.01
CA SER A 44 -11.40 -2.44 -7.53
C SER A 44 -10.71 -1.64 -8.65
N LEU A 45 -11.46 -1.31 -9.71
CA LEU A 45 -10.94 -0.69 -10.94
C LEU A 45 -10.09 0.56 -10.71
N TRP A 46 -10.57 1.46 -9.85
CA TRP A 46 -9.87 2.71 -9.57
C TRP A 46 -8.51 2.50 -8.87
N LEU A 47 -8.36 1.45 -8.05
CA LEU A 47 -7.10 1.18 -7.34
C LEU A 47 -6.10 0.46 -8.26
N ARG A 48 -6.56 -0.47 -9.09
CA ARG A 48 -5.69 -1.23 -10.01
C ARG A 48 -5.01 -0.36 -11.08
N GLU A 49 -5.56 0.80 -11.40
CA GLU A 49 -4.93 1.76 -12.33
C GLU A 49 -3.79 2.54 -11.67
N GLN A 50 -3.85 2.73 -10.35
CA GLN A 50 -2.83 3.41 -9.55
C GLN A 50 -1.79 2.44 -8.99
N ALA A 51 -2.09 1.14 -9.03
CA ALA A 51 -1.26 0.11 -8.42
C ALA A 51 -0.02 -0.20 -9.26
N SER A 52 1.15 -0.08 -8.65
CA SER A 52 2.42 -0.39 -9.31
C SER A 52 3.28 -1.30 -8.45
N GLN A 53 4.00 -2.21 -9.07
CA GLN A 53 5.00 -3.04 -8.39
C GLN A 53 6.23 -2.18 -8.10
N ALA A 54 6.71 -2.23 -6.86
CA ALA A 54 7.87 -1.50 -6.39
C ALA A 54 8.74 -2.40 -5.51
N ALA A 55 10.04 -2.11 -5.48
CA ALA A 55 10.90 -2.63 -4.43
C ALA A 55 10.52 -2.00 -3.07
N PHE A 56 10.92 -2.64 -1.97
CA PHE A 56 10.62 -2.11 -0.63
C PHE A 56 11.13 -0.67 -0.44
N ASP A 57 12.38 -0.39 -0.82
CA ASP A 57 13.01 0.93 -0.66
C ASP A 57 12.29 2.01 -1.48
N GLU A 58 11.83 1.65 -2.68
CA GLU A 58 11.05 2.54 -3.54
C GLU A 58 9.68 2.82 -2.92
N ALA A 59 8.98 1.78 -2.46
CA ALA A 59 7.70 1.91 -1.78
C ALA A 59 7.82 2.77 -0.50
N GLU A 60 8.88 2.60 0.28
CA GLU A 60 9.13 3.41 1.47
C GLU A 60 9.33 4.89 1.12
N ARG A 61 10.16 5.19 0.12
CA ARG A 61 10.40 6.56 -0.35
C ARG A 61 9.11 7.21 -0.84
N ASP A 62 8.33 6.48 -1.63
CA ASP A 62 7.07 6.97 -2.19
C ASP A 62 6.03 7.21 -1.10
N LEU A 63 5.98 6.33 -0.09
CA LEU A 63 5.13 6.48 1.08
C LEU A 63 5.50 7.75 1.87
N ARG A 64 6.80 7.95 2.16
CA ARG A 64 7.29 9.15 2.86
C ARG A 64 6.92 10.43 2.10
N GLY A 65 7.14 10.44 0.78
CA GLY A 65 6.77 11.56 -0.08
C GLY A 65 5.26 11.80 -0.11
N PHE A 66 4.46 10.74 -0.16
CA PHE A 66 3.00 10.81 -0.12
C PHE A 66 2.50 11.46 1.17
N PHE A 67 2.92 10.97 2.34
CA PHE A 67 2.50 11.56 3.61
C PHE A 67 2.98 13.00 3.74
N ALA A 68 4.22 13.32 3.36
CA ALA A 68 4.74 14.70 3.43
C ALA A 68 3.89 15.70 2.62
N ARG A 69 3.38 15.30 1.44
CA ARG A 69 2.50 16.14 0.62
C ARG A 69 1.13 16.37 1.25
N HIS A 70 0.62 15.41 2.01
CA HIS A 70 -0.75 15.45 2.51
C HIS A 70 -0.86 15.87 3.99
N THR A 71 0.20 15.79 4.79
CA THR A 71 0.16 16.14 6.22
C THR A 71 0.51 17.58 6.55
N GLY A 72 0.90 18.42 5.59
CA GLY A 72 1.02 19.89 5.73
C GLY A 72 1.39 20.38 7.14
N GLY A 73 2.57 20.02 7.65
CA GLY A 73 3.10 20.47 8.95
C GLY A 73 2.70 19.66 10.19
N SER A 74 1.76 18.72 10.09
CA SER A 74 1.48 17.77 11.18
C SER A 74 2.37 16.54 11.03
N SER A 75 3.51 16.57 11.71
CA SER A 75 4.44 15.43 11.77
C SER A 75 3.66 14.16 12.12
N PRO A 76 3.79 13.07 11.35
CA PRO A 76 3.16 11.81 11.72
C PRO A 76 3.71 11.46 13.10
N ARG A 77 2.83 11.29 14.09
CA ARG A 77 3.19 10.74 15.38
C ARG A 77 3.61 9.31 15.11
N MET A 78 4.90 9.13 14.79
CA MET A 78 5.54 7.83 14.74
C MET A 78 5.16 7.15 16.05
N LEU A 79 4.46 6.03 15.96
CA LEU A 79 4.17 5.19 17.11
C LEU A 79 5.54 4.77 17.64
N SER A 80 5.99 5.45 18.69
CA SER A 80 7.26 5.22 19.36
C SER A 80 7.18 3.84 20.01
N GLY A 81 7.66 2.82 19.33
CA GLY A 81 7.58 1.46 19.84
C GLY A 81 8.02 0.39 18.86
N THR A 82 9.23 0.48 18.31
CA THR A 82 10.17 -0.66 18.32
C THR A 82 11.53 -0.21 17.83
N SER A 83 12.55 -0.49 18.64
CA SER A 83 13.96 -0.33 18.34
C SER A 83 14.35 -1.02 17.03
N ALA A 84 15.14 -0.32 16.22
CA ALA A 84 15.89 -0.91 15.11
C ALA A 84 16.71 -2.13 15.56
N PRO A 85 16.93 -3.09 14.67
CA PRO A 85 18.23 -3.72 14.58
C PRO A 85 18.94 -3.30 13.29
N ALA A 86 20.26 -3.22 13.44
CA ALA A 86 21.23 -2.86 12.42
C ALA A 86 21.34 -3.92 11.31
N ALA A 87 21.72 -3.42 10.13
CA ALA A 87 22.56 -4.04 9.10
C ALA A 87 22.27 -5.47 8.58
N SER A 88 22.23 -5.54 7.24
CA SER A 88 22.66 -6.67 6.41
C SER A 88 21.70 -7.86 6.25
N ALA A 89 20.85 -7.79 5.21
CA ALA A 89 20.68 -8.88 4.26
C ALA A 89 20.08 -8.35 2.95
N ARG A 90 20.71 -8.67 1.82
CA ARG A 90 20.06 -8.60 0.50
C ARG A 90 18.96 -9.66 0.47
N THR A 91 17.80 -9.32 1.01
CA THR A 91 16.61 -10.12 0.83
C THR A 91 15.93 -9.61 -0.42
N THR A 92 15.91 -10.44 -1.46
CA THR A 92 15.03 -10.26 -2.62
C THR A 92 13.60 -10.33 -2.11
N VAL A 93 13.06 -9.22 -1.61
CA VAL A 93 11.66 -9.11 -1.23
C VAL A 93 10.88 -8.98 -2.52
N ALA A 94 9.97 -9.93 -2.73
CA ALA A 94 9.05 -9.98 -3.85
C ALA A 94 8.33 -8.63 -4.05
N PRO A 95 7.87 -8.30 -5.27
CA PRO A 95 7.44 -6.95 -5.59
C PRO A 95 6.29 -6.54 -4.68
N ALA A 96 6.53 -5.53 -3.85
CA ALA A 96 5.50 -4.90 -3.06
C ALA A 96 4.70 -4.02 -4.03
N VAL A 97 3.40 -4.26 -4.17
CA VAL A 97 2.59 -3.35 -4.97
C VAL A 97 2.29 -2.14 -4.10
N SER A 98 2.92 -1.02 -4.43
CA SER A 98 2.73 0.28 -3.78
C SER A 98 1.60 1.02 -4.49
N VAL A 99 0.57 1.39 -3.73
CA VAL A 99 -0.54 2.19 -4.23
C VAL A 99 -0.78 3.37 -3.29
N ALA A 100 -0.37 4.56 -3.72
CA ALA A 100 -0.76 5.79 -3.07
C ALA A 100 -2.03 6.29 -3.76
N ALA A 101 -3.18 6.22 -3.09
CA ALA A 101 -4.44 6.65 -3.68
C ALA A 101 -5.05 7.83 -2.92
N ALA A 102 -5.40 8.88 -3.66
CA ALA A 102 -6.20 10.00 -3.18
C ALA A 102 -7.53 10.01 -3.95
N ALA A 103 -8.63 10.30 -3.25
CA ALA A 103 -9.95 10.49 -3.88
C ALA A 103 -10.05 11.83 -4.60
#